data_AF-P39056-F1
#
_entry.id   AF-P39056-F1
#
_cell.length_a   1.000
_cell.length_b   1.000
_cell.length_c   1.000
_cell.angle_alpha   90.00
_cell.angle_beta   90.00
_cell.angle_gamma   90.00
#
_symmetry.space_group_name_H-M   'P 1'
#
loop_
_entity.id
_entity.type
_entity.pdbx_description
1 polymer ?
#
loop_
_entity_poly.entity_id
_entity_poly.type
_entity_poly.pdbx_seq_one_letter_code
_entity_poly.pdbx_strand_id
1 'polypeptide(L)' 'QLINGQGAPAPYPDPLEPKREVCELNPDCDELADQVGLQDAYQRFYGPV' A
#
# COMPACT_ATOMS: atom_id res chain seq x y z
N GLN A 1 -11.37 0.15 15.66
CA GLN A 1 -9.95 0.09 16.01
C GLN A 1 -9.26 -0.45 14.78
N LEU A 2 -8.70 0.44 13.95
CA LEU A 2 -7.91 0.01 12.81
C LEU A 2 -6.63 -0.55 13.41
N ILE A 3 -6.59 -1.87 13.53
CA ILE A 3 -5.35 -2.60 13.68
C ILE A 3 -4.49 -2.17 12.49
N ASN A 4 -3.57 -1.24 12.75
CA ASN A 4 -2.58 -0.80 11.78
C ASN A 4 -2.12 -2.02 10.98
N GLY A 5 -2.13 -1.91 9.65
CA GLY A 5 -1.84 -2.95 8.66
C GLY A 5 -0.43 -3.55 8.74
N GLN A 6 0.14 -3.63 9.94
CA GLN A 6 1.25 -4.46 10.35
C GLN A 6 0.83 -5.92 10.20
N GLY A 7 0.72 -6.37 8.95
CA GLY A 7 0.74 -7.79 8.62
C GLY A 7 1.87 -8.44 9.39
N ALA A 8 1.61 -9.62 9.95
CA ALA A 8 2.60 -10.39 10.70
C ALA A 8 3.95 -10.35 9.96
N PRO A 9 5.08 -10.13 10.66
CA PRO A 9 6.37 -9.95 10.02
C PRO A 9 6.60 -11.13 9.08
N ALA A 10 6.49 -10.87 7.78
CA ALA A 10 6.86 -11.85 6.78
C ALA A 10 8.36 -12.13 6.99
N PRO A 11 8.81 -13.39 6.85
CA PRO A 11 10.22 -13.72 7.02
C PRO A 11 11.14 -12.96 6.06
N TYR A 12 10.56 -12.32 5.04
CA TYR A 12 11.23 -11.45 4.09
C TYR A 12 10.53 -10.09 4.04
N PRO A 13 11.28 -9.00 3.80
CA PRO A 13 10.69 -7.69 3.54
C PRO A 13 9.68 -7.79 2.39
N ASP A 14 8.47 -7.26 2.59
CA ASP A 14 7.50 -7.13 1.50
C ASP A 14 8.09 -6.20 0.43
N PRO A 15 8.32 -6.67 -0.81
CA PRO A 15 8.88 -5.83 -1.88
C PRO A 15 8.00 -4.63 -2.24
N LEU A 16 6.72 -4.64 -1.85
CA LEU A 16 5.80 -3.53 -2.02
C LEU A 16 5.78 -2.57 -0.84
N GLU A 17 6.45 -2.86 0.28
CA GLU A 17 6.41 -2.00 1.47
C GLU A 17 6.81 -0.54 1.17
N PRO A 18 7.87 -0.25 0.41
CA PRO A 18 8.19 1.14 0.07
C PRO A 18 7.10 1.85 -0.76
N LYS A 19 6.32 1.09 -1.55
CA LYS A 19 5.20 1.63 -2.33
C LYS A 19 3.96 1.81 -1.45
N ARG A 20 3.76 0.91 -0.47
CA ARG A 20 2.72 1.02 0.56
C ARG A 20 2.89 2.31 1.32
N GLU A 21 4.08 2.55 1.86
CA GLU A 21 4.39 3.77 2.63
C GLU A 21 4.14 5.04 1.80
N VAL A 22 4.45 5.05 0.50
CA VAL A 22 4.15 6.19 -0.38
C VAL A 22 2.65 6.35 -0.64
N CYS A 23 1.90 5.25 -0.78
CA CYS A 23 0.46 5.28 -0.98
C CYS A 23 -0.27 5.78 0.28
N GLU A 24 0.17 5.37 1.47
CA GLU A 24 -0.36 5.81 2.78
C GLU A 24 -0.23 7.33 3.01
N LEU A 25 0.70 8.00 2.32
CA LEU A 25 0.83 9.47 2.38
C LEU A 25 -0.24 10.22 1.57
N ASN A 26 -1.00 9.52 0.71
CA ASN A 26 -2.08 10.11 -0.09
C ASN A 26 -3.41 9.41 0.24
N PRO A 27 -4.36 10.10 0.90
CA PRO A 27 -5.65 9.52 1.30
C PRO A 27 -6.42 8.86 0.15
N ASP A 28 -6.35 9.43 -1.06
CA ASP A 28 -7.05 8.87 -2.22
C ASP A 28 -6.38 7.58 -2.74
N CYS A 29 -5.05 7.47 -2.59
CA CYS A 29 -4.32 6.24 -2.91
C CYS A 29 -4.63 5.16 -1.88
N ASP A 30 -4.59 5.51 -0.60
CA ASP A 30 -4.86 4.59 0.52
C ASP A 30 -6.26 3.98 0.44
N GLU A 31 -7.29 4.82 0.29
CA GLU A 31 -8.67 4.35 0.14
C GLU A 31 -8.86 3.50 -1.14
N LEU A 32 -8.17 3.85 -2.23
CA LEU A 32 -8.23 3.06 -3.44
C LEU A 32 -7.51 1.71 -3.26
N ALA A 33 -6.39 1.67 -2.54
CA ALA A 33 -5.65 0.45 -2.27
C ALA A 33 -6.49 -0.55 -1.47
N ASP A 34 -7.35 -0.09 -0.57
CA ASP A 34 -8.33 -0.93 0.13
C ASP A 34 -9.37 -1.56 -0.81
N GLN A 35 -9.69 -0.89 -1.92
CA GLN A 35 -10.71 -1.33 -2.87
C GLN A 35 -10.15 -2.24 -3.97
N VAL A 36 -8.97 -1.94 -4.50
CA VAL A 36 -8.40 -2.61 -5.69
C VAL A 36 -7.04 -3.27 -5.44
N GLY A 37 -6.47 -3.10 -4.25
CA GLY A 37 -5.12 -3.54 -3.91
C GLY A 37 -4.04 -2.49 -4.21
N LEU A 38 -2.94 -2.57 -3.47
CA LEU A 38 -1.84 -1.60 -3.49
C LEU A 38 -1.21 -1.39 -4.87
N GLN A 39 -0.98 -2.47 -5.64
CA GLN A 39 -0.32 -2.36 -6.94
C GLN A 39 -1.14 -1.52 -7.93
N ASP A 40 -2.44 -1.78 -8.02
CA ASP A 40 -3.35 -1.07 -8.91
C ASP A 40 -3.56 0.39 -8.48
N ALA A 41 -3.66 0.64 -7.17
CA ALA A 41 -3.77 1.99 -6.64
C ALA A 41 -2.49 2.79 -6.91
N TYR A 42 -1.32 2.25 -6.56
CA TYR A 42 -0.03 2.90 -6.77
C TYR A 42 0.19 3.25 -8.24
N GLN A 43 -0.14 2.35 -9.17
CA GLN A 43 0.01 2.59 -10.61
C GLN A 43 -0.80 3.78 -11.12
N ARG A 44 -1.98 4.02 -10.56
CA ARG A 44 -2.85 5.13 -10.96
C ARG A 44 -2.35 6.49 -10.47
N PHE A 45 -1.68 6.53 -9.32
CA PHE A 45 -1.21 7.78 -8.71
C PHE A 45 0.24 8.10 -9.03
N TYR A 46 1.13 7.10 -9.04
CA TYR A 46 2.58 7.30 -9.04
C TYR A 46 3.29 6.64 -10.23
N GLY A 47 2.56 5.85 -11.03
CA GLY A 47 3.11 5.15 -12.19
C GLY A 47 3.59 3.73 -11.86
N PRO A 48 4.33 3.08 -12.77
CA PRO A 48 4.64 1.66 -12.66
C PRO A 48 5.33 1.29 -11.34
N VAL A 49 5.00 0.10 -10.82
CA VAL A 49 5.63 -0.51 -9.62
C VAL A 49 7.01 -1.07 -9.92
#